data_AF-A0A419DAZ5-F1
#
_entry.id   AF-A0A419DAZ5-F1
#
_cell.length_a   1.000
_cell.length_b   1.000
_cell.length_c   1.000
_cell.angle_alpha   90.00
_cell.angle_beta   90.00
_cell.angle_gamma   90.00
#
_symmetry.space_group_name_H-M   'P 1'
#
loop_
_entity.id
_entity.type
_entity.pdbx_description
1 polymer ?
#
loop_
_entity_poly.entity_id
_entity_poly.type
_entity_poly.pdbx_seq_one_letter_code
_entity_poly.pdbx_strand_id
1 'polypeptide(L)'
;MKIIETEAKNLLTKTGIPGADWVINQYVGCQFGCLYCYAKFMCRFKPREYGKWGTWVEAKANAVHLIKDKEISGRVFMSSVSDPYQPIERKLELTREILKSLDKNAELSILTKSDLVTRDIDILKQFKNVEVGLTINTFSTSPSVIPAEAGIQKPIASKSIFEPYSPPSERRIEALKKLHGSGIKTYAFISPIIPGLIPLACHPECSEAESKDLLKTSEEKGFLRLPLGAVGRNDKKLTDLESLIQECKPYADYFIFELINVRGAGREFLRILQEKYPESYEIVTDKKQFNQFIDEVREIIKKSGVRSEGLHIHGK
;
A
#
# COMPACT_ATOMS: atom_id res chain seq x y z
N MET A 1 13.42 -4.65 15.84
CA MET A 1 13.11 -3.29 15.34
C MET A 1 13.73 -2.29 16.30
N LYS A 2 14.59 -1.39 15.82
CA LYS A 2 15.19 -0.31 16.63
C LYS A 2 14.24 0.89 16.67
N ILE A 3 13.84 1.33 17.84
CA ILE A 3 13.06 2.55 18.01
C ILE A 3 14.01 3.63 18.54
N ILE A 4 14.06 4.77 17.87
CA ILE A 4 14.85 5.92 18.27
C ILE A 4 13.90 7.09 18.55
N GLU A 5 14.02 7.68 19.71
CA GLU A 5 13.34 8.94 20.00
C GLU A 5 14.21 10.11 19.55
N THR A 6 13.58 11.09 18.93
CA THR A 6 14.23 12.30 18.42
C THR A 6 13.33 13.50 18.71
N GLU A 7 13.92 14.69 18.60
CA GLU A 7 13.17 15.94 18.61
C GLU A 7 13.27 16.62 17.25
N ALA A 8 12.20 17.31 16.86
CA ALA A 8 12.19 18.15 15.67
C ALA A 8 12.16 19.62 16.06
N LYS A 9 12.71 20.48 15.18
CA LYS A 9 12.56 21.93 15.28
C LYS A 9 11.20 22.40 14.78
N ASN A 10 10.73 21.78 13.69
CA ASN A 10 9.44 22.05 13.05
C ASN A 10 8.80 20.72 12.66
N LEU A 11 7.48 20.62 12.82
CA LEU A 11 6.71 19.46 12.38
C LEU A 11 5.96 19.70 11.05
N LEU A 12 5.45 20.92 10.87
CA LEU A 12 4.75 21.33 9.66
C LEU A 12 5.77 21.88 8.65
N THR A 13 5.93 21.21 7.52
CA THR A 13 6.89 21.60 6.47
C THR A 13 6.18 21.72 5.13
N LYS A 14 6.54 22.72 4.31
CA LYS A 14 6.02 22.83 2.94
C LYS A 14 6.39 21.58 2.14
N THR A 15 5.49 21.13 1.27
CA THR A 15 5.70 19.92 0.47
C THR A 15 5.51 20.20 -1.02
N GLY A 16 6.15 19.37 -1.86
CA GLY A 16 5.93 19.34 -3.31
C GLY A 16 4.96 18.23 -3.73
N ILE A 17 4.28 17.58 -2.76
CA ILE A 17 3.26 16.57 -3.06
C ILE A 17 2.08 17.27 -3.73
N PRO A 18 1.68 16.85 -4.94
CA PRO A 18 0.53 17.45 -5.62
C PRO A 18 -0.71 17.44 -4.74
N GLY A 19 -1.38 18.59 -4.64
CA GLY A 19 -2.59 18.75 -3.84
C GLY A 19 -2.38 18.97 -2.35
N ALA A 20 -1.14 19.03 -1.84
CA ALA A 20 -0.85 19.33 -0.44
C ALA A 20 0.08 20.55 -0.29
N ASP A 21 -0.24 21.43 0.65
CA ASP A 21 0.59 22.58 0.99
C ASP A 21 1.65 22.22 2.03
N TRP A 22 1.26 21.34 2.96
CA TRP A 22 2.06 20.95 4.11
C TRP A 22 2.19 19.44 4.23
N VAL A 23 3.26 19.00 4.87
CA VAL A 23 3.42 17.63 5.33
C VAL A 23 3.83 17.61 6.80
N ILE A 24 3.28 16.66 7.54
CA ILE A 24 3.69 16.32 8.90
C ILE A 24 4.36 14.95 8.85
N ASN A 25 5.62 14.86 9.25
CA ASN A 25 6.35 13.60 9.36
C ASN A 25 6.74 13.35 10.81
N GLN A 26 5.86 12.72 11.57
CA GLN A 26 6.05 12.34 12.97
C GLN A 26 6.96 11.12 13.15
N TYR A 27 7.00 10.25 12.12
CA TYR A 27 7.91 9.13 12.03
C TYR A 27 8.85 9.27 10.84
N VAL A 28 10.06 8.74 10.97
CA VAL A 28 10.98 8.45 9.85
C VAL A 28 11.44 7.01 9.97
N GLY A 29 11.50 6.28 8.86
CA GLY A 29 11.59 4.81 8.92
C GLY A 29 10.20 4.19 9.05
N CYS A 30 10.03 2.96 8.55
CA CYS A 30 8.72 2.32 8.49
C CYS A 30 8.82 0.81 8.73
N GLN A 31 8.10 0.30 9.72
CA GLN A 31 8.14 -1.12 10.08
C GLN A 31 7.49 -2.04 9.05
N PHE A 32 6.74 -1.51 8.10
CA PHE A 32 6.23 -2.33 6.99
C PHE A 32 7.36 -2.86 6.10
N GLY A 33 8.50 -2.17 6.04
CA GLY A 33 9.70 -2.70 5.38
C GLY A 33 9.52 -3.06 3.90
N CYS A 34 8.65 -2.35 3.18
CA CYS A 34 8.31 -2.71 1.80
C CYS A 34 9.56 -2.63 0.90
N LEU A 35 9.80 -3.68 0.12
CA LEU A 35 10.99 -3.78 -0.74
C LEU A 35 11.04 -2.68 -1.79
N TYR A 36 9.89 -2.21 -2.28
CA TYR A 36 9.80 -1.17 -3.31
C TYR A 36 9.73 0.27 -2.75
N CYS A 37 9.74 0.45 -1.42
CA CYS A 37 9.45 1.74 -0.80
C CYS A 37 10.45 2.83 -1.22
N TYR A 38 9.97 3.91 -1.84
CA TYR A 38 10.83 5.02 -2.24
C TYR A 38 11.52 5.66 -1.03
N ALA A 39 10.83 5.78 0.12
CA ALA A 39 11.33 6.43 1.34
C ALA A 39 12.58 5.78 1.95
N LYS A 40 13.02 4.61 1.44
CA LYS A 40 14.34 4.02 1.75
C LYS A 40 15.50 5.00 1.54
N PHE A 41 15.33 6.01 0.68
CA PHE A 41 16.33 7.05 0.47
C PHE A 41 16.69 7.78 1.78
N MET A 42 15.77 7.81 2.76
CA MET A 42 16.00 8.41 4.08
C MET A 42 17.19 7.79 4.82
N CYS A 43 17.51 6.51 4.59
CA CYS A 43 18.69 5.87 5.18
C CYS A 43 20.01 6.59 4.85
N ARG A 44 20.07 7.34 3.74
CA ARG A 44 21.26 8.12 3.35
C ARG A 44 21.56 9.30 4.29
N PHE A 45 20.55 9.75 5.04
CA PHE A 45 20.65 10.87 5.97
C PHE A 45 20.77 10.42 7.43
N LYS A 46 20.97 9.12 7.68
CA LYS A 46 20.98 8.52 9.01
C LYS A 46 22.32 7.84 9.33
N PRO A 47 22.66 7.72 10.63
CA PRO A 47 23.84 6.97 11.05
C PRO A 47 23.81 5.54 10.52
N ARG A 48 24.97 4.98 10.16
CA ARG A 48 25.05 3.63 9.57
C ARG A 48 24.54 2.54 10.52
N GLU A 49 24.63 2.78 11.82
CA GLU A 49 24.20 1.92 12.93
C GLU A 49 22.68 1.77 13.03
N TYR A 50 21.90 2.51 12.23
CA TYR A 50 20.45 2.31 12.13
C TYR A 50 20.11 1.04 11.34
N GLY A 51 20.99 0.64 10.43
CA GLY A 51 20.80 -0.52 9.57
C GLY A 51 19.94 -0.23 8.35
N LYS A 52 19.28 -1.28 7.84
CA LYS A 52 18.54 -1.23 6.58
C LYS A 52 17.15 -0.60 6.78
N TRP A 53 16.54 -0.16 5.68
CA TRP A 53 15.13 0.25 5.72
C TRP A 53 14.26 -0.88 6.28
N GLY A 54 13.29 -0.55 7.12
CA GLY A 54 12.44 -1.54 7.79
C GLY A 54 13.05 -2.18 9.04
N THR A 55 14.26 -1.79 9.47
CA THR A 55 14.83 -2.26 10.75
C THR A 55 14.83 -1.21 11.86
N TRP A 56 14.44 0.03 11.55
CA TRP A 56 14.39 1.14 12.49
C TRP A 56 13.20 2.09 12.25
N VAL A 57 12.81 2.80 13.30
CA VAL A 57 11.89 3.95 13.27
C VAL A 57 12.41 5.03 14.20
N GLU A 58 12.53 6.25 13.70
CA GLU A 58 12.60 7.46 14.52
C GLU A 58 11.20 7.98 14.82
N ALA A 59 10.91 8.24 16.09
CA ALA A 59 9.71 8.90 16.56
C ALA A 59 10.07 10.29 17.09
N LYS A 60 9.34 11.32 16.65
CA LYS A 60 9.55 12.70 17.11
C LYS A 60 8.76 12.95 18.40
N ALA A 61 9.40 12.77 19.55
CA ALA A 61 8.75 12.82 20.86
C ALA A 61 8.05 14.16 21.14
N ASN A 62 8.61 15.27 20.64
CA ASN A 62 8.04 16.62 20.80
C ASN A 62 7.01 17.00 19.72
N ALA A 63 6.59 16.08 18.83
CA ALA A 63 5.75 16.42 17.67
C ALA A 63 4.42 17.07 18.06
N VAL A 64 3.74 16.55 19.09
CA VAL A 64 2.45 17.08 19.55
C VAL A 64 2.58 18.54 20.00
N HIS A 65 3.63 18.85 20.77
CA HIS A 65 3.92 20.21 21.23
C HIS A 65 4.16 21.18 20.06
N LEU A 66 4.79 20.71 18.97
CA LEU A 66 5.10 21.56 17.81
C LEU A 66 3.89 21.91 16.94
N ILE A 67 2.75 21.22 17.10
CA ILE A 67 1.54 21.44 16.30
C ILE A 67 0.36 21.97 17.10
N LYS A 68 0.40 21.81 18.42
CA LYS A 68 -0.64 22.29 19.33
C LYS A 68 -0.87 23.79 19.14
N ASP A 69 -2.14 24.19 19.11
CA ASP A 69 -2.62 25.57 19.02
C ASP A 69 -2.12 26.34 17.77
N LYS A 70 -1.65 25.64 16.73
CA LYS A 70 -1.30 26.26 15.44
C LYS A 70 -2.50 26.35 14.53
N GLU A 71 -2.81 27.56 14.06
CA GLU A 71 -3.72 27.76 12.94
C GLU A 71 -3.03 27.33 11.63
N ILE A 72 -3.73 26.51 10.83
CA ILE A 72 -3.17 25.96 9.60
C ILE A 72 -4.14 26.23 8.45
N SER A 73 -3.69 27.08 7.53
CA SER A 73 -4.34 27.27 6.24
C SER A 73 -3.75 26.32 5.19
N GLY A 74 -4.62 25.66 4.43
CA GLY A 74 -4.24 24.75 3.35
C GLY A 74 -4.28 23.27 3.76
N ARG A 75 -3.87 22.39 2.83
CA ARG A 75 -3.92 20.94 3.02
C ARG A 75 -2.66 20.37 3.65
N VAL A 76 -2.85 19.60 4.71
CA VAL A 76 -1.83 18.83 5.41
C VAL A 76 -1.88 17.38 4.95
N PHE A 77 -0.79 16.90 4.37
CA PHE A 77 -0.57 15.48 4.11
C PHE A 77 0.09 14.83 5.33
N MET A 78 -0.52 13.79 5.87
CA MET A 78 0.02 13.07 7.02
C MET A 78 1.03 12.00 6.57
N SER A 79 2.30 12.25 6.89
CA SER A 79 3.45 11.37 6.69
C SER A 79 3.74 11.03 5.22
N SER A 80 4.77 11.66 4.65
CA SER A 80 5.26 11.32 3.32
C SER A 80 6.39 10.28 3.33
N VAL A 81 7.24 10.27 4.36
CA VAL A 81 8.44 9.40 4.41
C VAL A 81 8.30 8.24 5.39
N SER A 82 7.09 7.94 5.83
CA SER A 82 6.73 6.78 6.63
C SER A 82 5.24 6.48 6.44
N ASP A 83 4.74 5.45 7.11
CA ASP A 83 3.30 5.24 7.24
C ASP A 83 2.84 5.77 8.61
N PRO A 84 1.82 6.63 8.70
CA PRO A 84 1.40 7.22 9.97
C PRO A 84 0.77 6.19 10.92
N TYR A 85 0.34 5.05 10.41
CA TYR A 85 -0.33 3.98 11.17
C TYR A 85 0.45 2.66 11.14
N GLN A 86 1.77 2.74 10.94
CA GLN A 86 2.67 1.59 11.10
C GLN A 86 2.59 0.97 12.52
N PRO A 87 3.00 -0.30 12.73
CA PRO A 87 2.77 -1.03 13.98
C PRO A 87 3.10 -0.30 15.30
N ILE A 88 4.13 0.55 15.34
CA ILE A 88 4.59 1.27 16.54
C ILE A 88 3.57 2.33 16.97
N GLU A 89 2.72 2.79 16.06
CA GLU A 89 1.61 3.71 16.34
C GLU A 89 0.58 3.11 17.32
N ARG A 90 0.48 1.77 17.41
CA ARG A 90 -0.36 1.11 18.44
C ARG A 90 0.14 1.36 19.86
N LYS A 91 1.43 1.69 20.02
CA LYS A 91 2.08 1.92 21.32
C LYS A 91 2.30 3.39 21.61
N LEU A 92 2.81 4.14 20.63
CA LEU A 92 3.19 5.54 20.81
C LEU A 92 2.02 6.50 20.64
N GLU A 93 1.01 6.12 19.84
CA GLU A 93 -0.17 6.96 19.55
C GLU A 93 0.17 8.37 19.05
N LEU A 94 1.37 8.56 18.48
CA LEU A 94 1.87 9.89 18.12
C LEU A 94 1.02 10.51 17.01
N THR A 95 0.58 9.70 16.04
CA THR A 95 -0.37 10.15 15.02
C THR A 95 -1.68 10.56 15.64
N ARG A 96 -2.24 9.73 16.55
CA ARG A 96 -3.49 10.04 17.25
C ARG A 96 -3.41 11.35 18.03
N GLU A 97 -2.35 11.57 18.79
CA GLU A 97 -2.17 12.80 19.59
C GLU A 97 -1.94 14.03 18.72
N ILE A 98 -1.25 13.89 17.59
CA ILE A 98 -1.17 14.94 16.56
C ILE A 98 -2.57 15.23 16.02
N LEU A 99 -3.34 14.21 15.64
CA LEU A 99 -4.70 14.39 15.12
C LEU A 99 -5.62 15.08 16.13
N LYS A 100 -5.49 14.81 17.43
CA LYS A 100 -6.23 15.53 18.49
C LYS A 100 -5.82 17.00 18.57
N SER A 101 -4.53 17.30 18.43
CA SER A 101 -3.98 18.66 18.61
C SER A 101 -3.99 19.52 17.34
N LEU A 102 -4.12 18.91 16.16
CA LEU A 102 -4.12 19.60 14.87
C LEU A 102 -5.40 20.44 14.70
N ASP A 103 -5.26 21.62 14.10
CA ASP A 103 -6.36 22.52 13.75
C ASP A 103 -7.44 21.80 12.92
N LYS A 104 -8.67 21.76 13.44
CA LYS A 104 -9.82 21.09 12.80
C LYS A 104 -10.33 21.82 11.56
N ASN A 105 -9.89 23.06 11.34
CA ASN A 105 -10.17 23.82 10.14
C ASN A 105 -9.19 23.51 9.00
N ALA A 106 -8.04 22.89 9.28
CA ALA A 106 -7.11 22.45 8.25
C ALA A 106 -7.74 21.37 7.36
N GLU A 107 -7.39 21.35 6.08
CA GLU A 107 -7.71 20.18 5.25
C GLU A 107 -6.70 19.07 5.55
N LEU A 108 -7.18 17.87 5.83
CA LEU A 108 -6.33 16.74 6.19
C LEU A 108 -6.43 15.63 5.15
N SER A 109 -5.29 15.19 4.61
CA SER A 109 -5.20 14.01 3.75
C SER A 109 -4.27 12.98 4.39
N ILE A 110 -4.75 11.74 4.52
CA ILE A 110 -3.99 10.61 5.06
C ILE A 110 -3.91 9.54 3.99
N LEU A 111 -2.74 8.94 3.80
CA LEU A 111 -2.56 7.69 3.05
C LEU A 111 -1.92 6.65 3.96
N THR A 112 -2.47 5.44 4.04
CA THR A 112 -1.88 4.37 4.84
C THR A 112 -2.10 2.98 4.22
N LYS A 113 -1.30 2.00 4.65
CA LYS A 113 -1.50 0.56 4.43
C LYS A 113 -2.19 -0.13 5.62
N SER A 114 -2.46 0.61 6.69
CA SER A 114 -2.88 0.07 7.97
C SER A 114 -4.37 0.23 8.20
N ASP A 115 -5.02 -0.83 8.68
CA ASP A 115 -6.40 -0.77 9.17
C ASP A 115 -6.52 -0.04 10.53
N LEU A 116 -5.40 0.24 11.20
CA LEU A 116 -5.36 0.97 12.47
C LEU A 116 -5.96 2.37 12.38
N VAL A 117 -6.00 3.00 11.20
CA VAL A 117 -6.65 4.30 10.99
C VAL A 117 -8.12 4.30 11.42
N THR A 118 -8.79 3.14 11.39
CA THR A 118 -10.19 3.01 11.85
C THR A 118 -10.37 3.27 13.34
N ARG A 119 -9.30 3.17 14.16
CA ARG A 119 -9.29 3.56 15.58
C ARG A 119 -9.63 5.05 15.76
N ASP A 120 -9.21 5.88 14.81
CA ASP A 120 -9.19 7.33 14.97
C ASP A 120 -10.36 8.02 14.24
N ILE A 121 -11.38 7.26 13.82
CA ILE A 121 -12.60 7.79 13.18
C ILE A 121 -13.28 8.86 14.06
N ASP A 122 -13.28 8.67 15.38
CA ASP A 122 -13.82 9.63 16.36
C ASP A 122 -13.15 11.01 16.27
N ILE A 123 -11.85 11.05 15.97
CA ILE A 123 -11.09 12.29 15.81
C ILE A 123 -11.19 12.81 14.39
N LEU A 124 -11.09 11.93 13.39
CA LEU A 124 -11.13 12.31 11.97
C LEU A 124 -12.44 13.05 11.63
N LYS A 125 -13.57 12.62 12.20
CA LYS A 125 -14.87 13.28 11.99
C LYS A 125 -14.96 14.71 12.55
N GLN A 126 -14.00 15.15 13.35
CA GLN A 126 -13.96 16.51 13.87
C GLN A 126 -13.41 17.51 12.86
N PHE A 127 -12.67 17.05 11.85
CA PHE A 127 -12.14 17.91 10.78
C PHE A 127 -13.24 18.30 9.81
N LYS A 128 -13.25 19.57 9.40
CA LYS A 128 -14.20 20.07 8.39
C LYS A 128 -13.97 19.45 7.01
N ASN A 129 -12.70 19.21 6.66
CA ASN A 129 -12.31 18.60 5.40
C ASN A 129 -11.23 17.56 5.65
N VAL A 130 -11.60 16.28 5.57
CA VAL A 130 -10.68 15.16 5.76
C VAL A 130 -10.91 14.11 4.69
N GLU A 131 -9.82 13.56 4.17
CA GLU A 131 -9.83 12.39 3.32
C GLU A 131 -8.82 11.33 3.79
N VAL A 132 -9.20 10.06 3.67
CA VAL A 132 -8.36 8.93 4.05
C VAL A 132 -8.27 7.93 2.91
N GLY A 133 -7.04 7.68 2.46
CA GLY A 133 -6.72 6.71 1.44
C GLY A 133 -6.10 5.45 1.99
N LEU A 134 -6.45 4.33 1.39
CA LEU A 134 -5.78 3.05 1.63
C LEU A 134 -4.98 2.65 0.39
N THR A 135 -3.72 2.27 0.59
CA THR A 135 -2.93 1.64 -0.48
C THR A 135 -3.40 0.20 -0.69
N ILE A 136 -3.89 -0.14 -1.87
CA ILE A 136 -4.39 -1.48 -2.21
C ILE A 136 -3.58 -2.06 -3.37
N ASN A 137 -3.25 -3.35 -3.32
CA ASN A 137 -2.57 -4.09 -4.39
C ASN A 137 -2.97 -5.57 -4.42
N THR A 138 -2.53 -6.31 -5.44
CA THR A 138 -2.84 -7.73 -5.67
C THR A 138 -1.88 -8.69 -4.97
N PHE A 139 -1.06 -8.23 -4.01
CA PHE A 139 0.00 -9.08 -3.47
C PHE A 139 -0.56 -10.28 -2.71
N SER A 140 -0.23 -11.46 -3.21
CA SER A 140 -0.73 -12.72 -2.67
C SER A 140 -0.09 -13.01 -1.31
N THR A 141 -0.93 -13.40 -0.35
CA THR A 141 -0.49 -13.97 0.93
C THR A 141 -0.14 -15.45 0.81
N SER A 142 -0.56 -16.11 -0.28
CA SER A 142 -0.22 -17.50 -0.55
C SER A 142 1.23 -17.62 -1.04
N PRO A 143 2.04 -18.56 -0.49
CA PRO A 143 3.41 -18.80 -0.93
C PRO A 143 3.52 -19.42 -2.34
N SER A 144 2.41 -19.62 -3.06
CA SER A 144 2.40 -20.13 -4.42
C SER A 144 3.00 -19.10 -5.39
N VAL A 145 4.31 -19.21 -5.61
CA VAL A 145 4.87 -19.01 -6.96
C VAL A 145 4.17 -20.08 -7.80
N ILE A 146 3.10 -19.73 -8.50
CA ILE A 146 2.51 -20.66 -9.48
C ILE A 146 3.61 -20.82 -10.53
N PRO A 147 4.21 -22.00 -10.68
CA PRO A 147 5.25 -22.18 -11.66
C PRO A 147 4.60 -22.10 -13.05
N ALA A 148 5.24 -21.36 -13.97
CA ALA A 148 4.76 -21.14 -15.33
C ALA A 148 4.59 -22.45 -16.14
N GLU A 149 5.06 -23.59 -15.63
CA GLU A 149 4.99 -24.90 -16.27
C GLU A 149 3.59 -25.54 -16.33
N ALA A 150 2.54 -24.85 -15.86
CA ALA A 150 1.15 -25.20 -16.15
C ALA A 150 0.47 -24.28 -17.18
N GLY A 151 1.17 -23.32 -17.81
CA GLY A 151 0.64 -22.52 -18.94
C GLY A 151 -0.58 -21.64 -18.68
N ILE A 152 -1.18 -21.68 -17.48
CA ILE A 152 -2.55 -21.17 -17.23
C ILE A 152 -2.56 -19.90 -16.36
N GLN A 153 -1.49 -19.52 -15.65
CA GLN A 153 -1.51 -18.30 -14.82
C GLN A 153 -0.19 -17.51 -14.80
N LYS A 154 -0.26 -16.21 -15.14
CA LYS A 154 0.83 -15.24 -14.89
C LYS A 154 1.13 -15.13 -13.39
N PRO A 155 2.41 -14.96 -12.98
CA PRO A 155 2.77 -14.87 -11.57
C PRO A 155 2.15 -13.63 -10.90
N ILE A 156 1.71 -13.79 -9.65
CA ILE A 156 1.27 -12.69 -8.79
C ILE A 156 2.40 -12.36 -7.81
N ALA A 157 2.62 -11.07 -7.55
CA ALA A 157 3.63 -10.63 -6.57
C ALA A 157 3.38 -11.21 -5.17
N SER A 158 4.43 -11.78 -4.56
CA SER A 158 4.35 -12.32 -3.21
C SER A 158 4.42 -11.21 -2.16
N LYS A 159 3.40 -11.13 -1.30
CA LYS A 159 3.37 -10.17 -0.19
C LYS A 159 4.56 -10.34 0.75
N SER A 160 4.99 -11.57 1.02
CA SER A 160 6.13 -11.82 1.93
C SER A 160 7.46 -11.28 1.38
N ILE A 161 7.56 -11.11 0.06
CA ILE A 161 8.74 -10.52 -0.60
C ILE A 161 8.61 -9.00 -0.67
N PHE A 162 7.48 -8.48 -1.15
CA PHE A 162 7.34 -7.06 -1.47
C PHE A 162 6.84 -6.20 -0.31
N GLU A 163 5.99 -6.74 0.56
CA GLU A 163 5.41 -6.05 1.72
C GLU A 163 5.25 -6.98 2.93
N PRO A 164 6.35 -7.45 3.52
CA PRO A 164 6.31 -8.55 4.50
C PRO A 164 5.42 -8.25 5.71
N TYR A 165 5.40 -7.02 6.20
CA TYR A 165 4.82 -6.69 7.51
C TYR A 165 3.58 -5.78 7.47
N SER A 166 3.11 -5.36 6.29
CA SER A 166 1.85 -4.62 6.15
C SER A 166 0.63 -5.54 6.33
N PRO A 167 -0.56 -5.02 6.66
CA PRO A 167 -1.80 -5.80 6.55
C PRO A 167 -2.05 -6.23 5.09
N PRO A 168 -2.67 -7.40 4.84
CA PRO A 168 -3.11 -7.79 3.49
C PRO A 168 -4.20 -6.84 2.95
N SER A 169 -4.35 -6.78 1.63
CA SER A 169 -5.25 -5.84 0.95
C SER A 169 -6.71 -5.98 1.36
N GLU A 170 -7.18 -7.19 1.65
CA GLU A 170 -8.54 -7.46 2.12
C GLU A 170 -8.83 -6.69 3.42
N ARG A 171 -7.88 -6.68 4.37
CA ARG A 171 -8.02 -5.89 5.61
C ARG A 171 -8.03 -4.38 5.35
N ARG A 172 -7.33 -3.93 4.32
CA ARG A 172 -7.30 -2.52 3.93
C ARG A 172 -8.61 -2.11 3.26
N ILE A 173 -9.21 -2.96 2.43
CA ILE A 173 -10.55 -2.74 1.85
C ILE A 173 -11.61 -2.70 2.95
N GLU A 174 -11.54 -3.59 3.94
CA GLU A 174 -12.46 -3.52 5.09
C GLU A 174 -12.29 -2.23 5.91
N ALA A 175 -11.06 -1.72 6.05
CA ALA A 175 -10.82 -0.41 6.66
C ALA A 175 -11.42 0.73 5.81
N LEU A 176 -11.22 0.69 4.50
CA LEU A 176 -11.79 1.64 3.53
C LEU A 176 -13.33 1.68 3.64
N LYS A 177 -13.98 0.51 3.68
CA LYS A 177 -15.43 0.36 3.89
C LYS A 177 -15.91 0.99 5.19
N LYS A 178 -15.21 0.75 6.31
CA LYS A 178 -15.56 1.33 7.62
C LYS A 178 -15.43 2.85 7.65
N LEU A 179 -14.37 3.38 7.04
CA LEU A 179 -14.16 4.83 6.92
C LEU A 179 -15.26 5.49 6.09
N HIS A 180 -15.53 4.93 4.90
CA HIS A 180 -16.57 5.43 4.00
C HIS A 180 -17.95 5.40 4.68
N GLY A 181 -18.31 4.27 5.32
CA GLY A 181 -19.57 4.14 6.07
C GLY A 181 -19.69 5.07 7.28
N SER A 182 -18.59 5.68 7.74
CA SER A 182 -18.58 6.67 8.81
C SER A 182 -18.75 8.11 8.32
N GLY A 183 -18.89 8.32 7.01
CA GLY A 183 -19.04 9.62 6.36
C GLY A 183 -17.71 10.34 6.09
N ILE A 184 -16.57 9.65 6.19
CA ILE A 184 -15.25 10.19 5.85
C ILE A 184 -15.05 10.02 4.34
N LYS A 185 -14.56 11.07 3.66
CA LYS A 185 -14.18 10.98 2.25
C LYS A 185 -13.02 9.99 2.10
N THR A 186 -13.13 9.04 1.20
CA THR A 186 -12.18 7.93 1.05
C THR A 186 -11.65 7.84 -0.37
N TYR A 187 -10.43 7.33 -0.52
CA TYR A 187 -9.88 7.00 -1.84
C TYR A 187 -9.11 5.70 -1.82
N ALA A 188 -9.08 5.02 -2.96
CA ALA A 188 -8.24 3.84 -3.16
C ALA A 188 -6.97 4.25 -3.90
N PHE A 189 -5.81 4.02 -3.30
CA PHE A 189 -4.52 4.20 -3.95
C PHE A 189 -4.03 2.84 -4.44
N ILE A 190 -4.21 2.55 -5.73
CA ILE A 190 -3.80 1.29 -6.33
C ILE A 190 -2.30 1.35 -6.60
N SER A 191 -1.52 0.81 -5.67
CA SER A 191 -0.06 0.90 -5.67
C SER A 191 0.64 -0.24 -4.91
N PRO A 192 1.80 -0.71 -5.39
CA PRO A 192 2.37 -0.42 -6.70
C PRO A 192 1.75 -1.35 -7.75
N ILE A 193 1.45 -0.82 -8.94
CA ILE A 193 1.23 -1.62 -10.13
C ILE A 193 2.62 -2.04 -10.63
N ILE A 194 2.94 -3.33 -10.56
CA ILE A 194 4.24 -3.87 -11.02
C ILE A 194 4.01 -4.65 -12.31
N PRO A 195 4.59 -4.23 -13.45
CA PRO A 195 4.44 -4.93 -14.72
C PRO A 195 4.82 -6.41 -14.61
N GLY A 196 3.99 -7.29 -15.17
CA GLY A 196 4.20 -8.74 -15.12
C GLY A 196 3.86 -9.41 -13.78
N LEU A 197 3.55 -8.67 -12.71
CA LEU A 197 3.15 -9.22 -11.40
C LEU A 197 1.73 -8.88 -10.96
N ILE A 198 1.02 -8.15 -11.82
CA ILE A 198 -0.42 -7.91 -11.71
C ILE A 198 -1.06 -8.33 -13.04
N PRO A 199 -1.86 -9.40 -13.03
CA PRO A 199 -2.77 -9.68 -14.13
C PRO A 199 -3.64 -8.45 -14.42
N LEU A 200 -3.75 -8.09 -15.69
CA LEU A 200 -4.52 -6.94 -16.13
C LEU A 200 -6.00 -7.30 -16.41
N ALA A 201 -6.27 -8.57 -16.67
CA ALA A 201 -7.60 -9.17 -16.71
C ALA A 201 -7.52 -10.61 -16.17
N CYS A 202 -8.62 -11.10 -15.60
CA CYS A 202 -8.77 -12.54 -15.35
C CYS A 202 -8.92 -13.24 -16.71
N HIS A 203 -8.09 -14.23 -17.02
CA HIS A 203 -8.34 -15.08 -18.18
C HIS A 203 -9.69 -15.81 -17.94
N PRO A 204 -10.62 -15.84 -18.90
CA PRO A 204 -11.93 -16.50 -18.74
C PRO A 204 -11.83 -17.99 -18.36
N GLU A 205 -10.66 -18.60 -18.53
CA GLU A 205 -10.38 -20.00 -18.26
C GLU A 205 -10.13 -20.31 -16.78
N CYS A 206 -10.01 -19.28 -15.92
CA CYS A 206 -9.98 -19.45 -14.46
C CYS A 206 -11.38 -19.75 -13.89
N SER A 207 -11.97 -20.87 -14.30
CA SER A 207 -13.20 -21.39 -13.70
C SER A 207 -12.87 -22.27 -12.48
N GLU A 208 -13.70 -22.21 -11.44
CA GLU A 208 -13.59 -22.99 -10.20
C GLU A 208 -13.55 -24.53 -10.40
N ALA A 209 -13.72 -25.01 -11.63
CA ALA A 209 -13.76 -26.42 -11.98
C ALA A 209 -12.42 -27.13 -11.80
N GLU A 210 -11.28 -26.49 -12.10
CA GLU A 210 -9.96 -27.16 -12.08
C GLU A 210 -9.37 -27.29 -10.67
N SER A 211 -9.81 -26.46 -9.71
CA SER A 211 -9.39 -26.58 -8.31
C SER A 211 -9.92 -27.85 -7.63
N LYS A 212 -11.00 -28.45 -8.15
CA LYS A 212 -11.57 -29.70 -7.60
C LYS A 212 -10.80 -30.95 -8.03
N ASP A 213 -10.18 -30.95 -9.21
CA ASP A 213 -9.39 -32.09 -9.69
C ASP A 213 -7.98 -32.15 -9.07
N LEU A 214 -7.40 -30.99 -8.73
CA LEU A 214 -6.15 -30.91 -7.96
C LEU A 214 -6.32 -31.36 -6.50
N LEU A 215 -7.52 -31.23 -5.92
CA LEU A 215 -7.82 -31.73 -4.58
C LEU A 215 -7.99 -33.26 -4.55
N LYS A 216 -8.61 -33.86 -5.58
CA LYS A 216 -8.74 -35.32 -5.69
C LYS A 216 -7.41 -36.04 -5.80
N THR A 217 -6.45 -35.47 -6.54
CA THR A 217 -5.10 -36.07 -6.70
C THR A 217 -4.23 -35.97 -5.46
N SER A 218 -4.61 -35.13 -4.48
CA SER A 218 -3.92 -35.02 -3.19
C SER A 218 -4.43 -36.02 -2.13
N GLU A 219 -5.66 -36.51 -2.25
CA GLU A 219 -6.23 -37.53 -1.35
C GLU A 219 -5.60 -38.91 -1.58
N GLU A 220 -5.18 -39.23 -2.82
CA GLU A 220 -4.51 -40.49 -3.15
C GLU A 220 -3.04 -40.56 -2.65
N LYS A 221 -2.43 -39.44 -2.27
CA LYS A 221 -1.00 -39.37 -1.87
C LYS A 221 -0.73 -39.23 -0.37
N GLY A 222 -1.74 -39.43 0.48
CA GLY A 222 -1.54 -39.68 1.91
C GLY A 222 -0.87 -38.55 2.71
N PHE A 223 -1.10 -37.28 2.35
CA PHE A 223 -0.57 -36.15 3.14
C PHE A 223 -1.47 -35.85 4.34
N LEU A 224 -0.88 -35.95 5.54
CA LEU A 224 -1.56 -35.81 6.83
C LEU A 224 -2.23 -34.42 6.97
N ARG A 225 -3.53 -34.42 7.23
CA ARG A 225 -4.38 -33.22 7.39
C ARG A 225 -4.07 -32.52 8.73
N LEU A 226 -3.48 -31.33 8.69
CA LEU A 226 -3.57 -30.40 9.83
C LEU A 226 -4.95 -29.71 9.80
N PRO A 227 -5.63 -29.52 10.95
CA PRO A 227 -6.97 -28.97 10.96
C PRO A 227 -6.93 -27.48 10.64
N LEU A 228 -7.32 -27.14 9.41
CA LEU A 228 -7.70 -25.78 9.01
C LEU A 228 -8.96 -25.40 9.79
N GLY A 229 -8.78 -24.60 10.84
CA GLY A 229 -9.86 -23.87 11.47
C GLY A 229 -10.55 -22.96 10.45
N ALA A 230 -11.86 -23.17 10.30
CA ALA A 230 -12.86 -22.27 9.75
C ALA A 230 -12.35 -21.04 8.97
N VAL A 231 -11.95 -21.24 7.70
CA VAL A 231 -11.86 -20.15 6.73
C VAL A 231 -13.24 -20.02 6.06
N GLY A 232 -13.86 -18.85 6.25
CA GLY A 232 -15.21 -18.57 5.76
C GLY A 232 -15.32 -18.69 4.24
N ARG A 233 -16.43 -19.27 3.78
CA ARG A 233 -16.84 -19.34 2.37
C ARG A 233 -17.13 -17.93 1.83
N ASN A 234 -16.14 -17.25 1.25
CA ASN A 234 -16.25 -16.18 0.23
C ASN A 234 -14.86 -15.60 -0.12
N ASP A 235 -13.89 -16.44 -0.49
CA ASP A 235 -12.56 -15.97 -0.91
C ASP A 235 -12.60 -15.40 -2.35
N LYS A 236 -13.12 -14.18 -2.51
CA LYS A 236 -12.84 -13.38 -3.72
C LYS A 236 -11.33 -13.08 -3.73
N LYS A 237 -10.56 -13.82 -4.53
CA LYS A 237 -9.12 -13.54 -4.66
C LYS A 237 -8.93 -12.24 -5.44
N LEU A 238 -8.28 -11.25 -4.83
CA LEU A 238 -7.88 -9.99 -5.47
C LEU A 238 -6.68 -10.24 -6.39
N THR A 239 -6.95 -10.80 -7.56
CA THR A 239 -5.91 -11.33 -8.46
C THR A 239 -5.47 -10.38 -9.54
N ASP A 240 -6.27 -9.38 -9.87
CA ASP A 240 -6.06 -8.54 -11.06
C ASP A 240 -6.50 -7.09 -10.81
N LEU A 241 -6.13 -6.21 -11.73
CA LEU A 241 -6.41 -4.79 -11.61
C LEU A 241 -7.91 -4.47 -11.68
N GLU A 242 -8.69 -5.18 -12.52
CA GLU A 242 -10.12 -4.94 -12.67
C GLU A 242 -10.88 -5.33 -11.39
N SER A 243 -10.58 -6.52 -10.83
CA SER A 243 -11.19 -6.98 -9.58
C SER A 243 -10.87 -6.08 -8.40
N LEU A 244 -9.63 -5.58 -8.30
CA LEU A 244 -9.26 -4.56 -7.31
C LEU A 244 -10.12 -3.29 -7.42
N ILE A 245 -10.28 -2.78 -8.65
CA ILE A 245 -11.08 -1.58 -8.88
C ILE A 245 -12.54 -1.85 -8.49
N GLN A 246 -13.13 -2.96 -8.95
CA GLN A 246 -14.53 -3.28 -8.66
C GLN A 246 -14.79 -3.47 -7.16
N GLU A 247 -13.88 -4.11 -6.43
CA GLU A 247 -14.07 -4.34 -5.00
C GLU A 247 -13.94 -3.04 -4.18
N CYS A 248 -13.08 -2.11 -4.60
CA CYS A 248 -12.92 -0.81 -3.93
C CYS A 248 -13.99 0.22 -4.33
N LYS A 249 -14.58 0.09 -5.53
CA LYS A 249 -15.46 1.09 -6.15
C LYS A 249 -16.64 1.54 -5.27
N PRO A 250 -17.31 0.68 -4.48
CA PRO A 250 -18.40 1.11 -3.60
C PRO A 250 -17.95 1.94 -2.41
N TYR A 251 -16.65 1.98 -2.09
CA TYR A 251 -16.11 2.56 -0.86
C TYR A 251 -15.03 3.62 -1.10
N ALA A 252 -14.75 3.96 -2.36
CA ALA A 252 -13.77 4.96 -2.75
C ALA A 252 -14.45 6.06 -3.55
N ASP A 253 -14.39 7.30 -3.06
CA ASP A 253 -14.92 8.47 -3.77
C ASP A 253 -14.12 8.78 -5.04
N TYR A 254 -12.84 8.40 -5.05
CA TYR A 254 -11.97 8.45 -6.22
C TYR A 254 -10.78 7.49 -6.09
N PHE A 255 -10.06 7.33 -7.19
CA PHE A 255 -8.91 6.44 -7.31
C PHE A 255 -7.66 7.21 -7.73
N ILE A 256 -6.54 6.82 -7.17
CA ILE A 256 -5.20 7.19 -7.64
C ILE A 256 -4.48 5.89 -8.01
N PHE A 257 -3.85 5.84 -9.17
CA PHE A 257 -3.08 4.67 -9.62
C PHE A 257 -1.60 5.02 -9.68
N GLU A 258 -0.72 4.11 -9.25
CA GLU A 258 0.73 4.32 -9.35
C GLU A 258 1.42 3.09 -9.92
N LEU A 259 2.18 3.32 -10.99
CA LEU A 259 3.17 2.36 -11.47
C LEU A 259 4.41 2.40 -10.58
N ILE A 260 5.00 1.23 -10.37
CA ILE A 260 6.22 1.06 -9.59
C ILE A 260 7.29 2.10 -9.95
N ASN A 261 7.76 2.86 -8.95
CA ASN A 261 8.95 3.68 -9.08
C ASN A 261 10.21 2.79 -9.04
N VAL A 262 10.61 2.25 -10.18
CA VAL A 262 11.74 1.32 -10.31
C VAL A 262 13.04 1.94 -9.77
N ARG A 263 13.30 3.21 -10.09
CA ARG A 263 14.48 3.95 -9.62
C ARG A 263 14.48 4.12 -8.09
N GLY A 264 13.32 4.46 -7.51
CA GLY A 264 13.13 4.58 -6.06
C GLY A 264 13.20 3.23 -5.33
N ALA A 265 12.71 2.16 -5.96
CA ALA A 265 12.79 0.79 -5.46
C ALA A 265 14.24 0.28 -5.44
N GLY A 266 15.08 0.74 -6.37
CA GLY A 266 16.53 0.52 -6.34
C GLY A 266 16.97 -0.89 -6.75
N ARG A 267 18.29 -1.11 -6.69
CA ARG A 267 18.94 -2.31 -7.26
C ARG A 267 18.52 -3.63 -6.63
N GLU A 268 18.24 -3.65 -5.32
CA GLU A 268 17.79 -4.86 -4.63
C GLU A 268 16.45 -5.35 -5.16
N PHE A 269 15.51 -4.43 -5.43
CA PHE A 269 14.22 -4.75 -6.04
C PHE A 269 14.40 -5.36 -7.44
N LEU A 270 15.23 -4.74 -8.29
CA LEU A 270 15.52 -5.26 -9.64
C LEU A 270 16.18 -6.64 -9.60
N ARG A 271 17.12 -6.87 -8.68
CA ARG A 271 17.74 -8.19 -8.51
C ARG A 271 16.72 -9.25 -8.13
N ILE A 272 15.82 -8.94 -7.20
CA ILE A 272 14.73 -9.85 -6.81
C ILE A 272 13.79 -10.14 -7.98
N LEU A 273 13.46 -9.14 -8.81
CA LEU A 273 12.70 -9.38 -10.04
C LEU A 273 13.47 -10.31 -10.98
N GLN A 274 14.75 -10.05 -11.22
CA GLN A 274 15.56 -10.88 -12.12
C GLN A 274 15.65 -12.34 -11.64
N GLU A 275 15.83 -12.56 -10.34
CA GLU A 275 16.01 -13.89 -9.76
C GLU A 275 14.71 -14.68 -9.60
N LYS A 276 13.60 -14.02 -9.28
CA LYS A 276 12.33 -14.69 -8.91
C LYS A 276 11.19 -14.46 -9.91
N TYR A 277 11.30 -13.44 -10.75
CA TYR A 277 10.25 -12.98 -11.65
C TYR A 277 10.84 -12.48 -12.99
N PRO A 278 11.56 -13.34 -13.74
CA PRO A 278 12.34 -12.92 -14.91
C PRO A 278 11.50 -12.23 -16.00
N GLU A 279 10.26 -12.65 -16.22
CA GLU A 279 9.34 -11.99 -17.16
C GLU A 279 9.00 -10.55 -16.72
N SER A 280 8.72 -10.35 -15.44
CA SER A 280 8.50 -9.00 -14.89
C SER A 280 9.74 -8.12 -15.03
N TYR A 281 10.92 -8.70 -14.77
CA TYR A 281 12.19 -8.00 -14.96
C TYR A 281 12.39 -7.56 -16.42
N GLU A 282 12.08 -8.44 -17.40
CA GLU A 282 12.14 -8.12 -18.82
C GLU A 282 11.21 -6.96 -19.17
N ILE A 283 9.93 -7.03 -18.78
CA ILE A 283 8.94 -5.97 -19.06
C ILE A 283 9.37 -4.63 -18.43
N VAL A 284 9.88 -4.65 -17.19
CA VAL A 284 10.30 -3.44 -16.48
C VAL A 284 11.53 -2.80 -17.13
N THR A 285 12.46 -3.60 -17.63
CA THR A 285 13.72 -3.12 -18.20
C THR A 285 13.59 -2.73 -19.67
N ASP A 286 12.73 -3.39 -20.45
CA ASP A 286 12.45 -3.04 -21.84
C ASP A 286 11.52 -1.82 -21.95
N LYS A 287 11.91 -0.79 -22.72
CA LYS A 287 11.13 0.45 -22.84
C LYS A 287 9.82 0.24 -23.63
N LYS A 288 9.83 -0.61 -24.65
CA LYS A 288 8.67 -0.87 -25.51
C LYS A 288 7.63 -1.67 -24.74
N GLN A 289 8.03 -2.75 -24.08
CA GLN A 289 7.12 -3.58 -23.27
C GLN A 289 6.54 -2.78 -22.09
N PHE A 290 7.36 -1.96 -21.41
CA PHE A 290 6.89 -1.11 -20.33
C PHE A 290 5.84 -0.09 -20.79
N ASN A 291 6.05 0.56 -21.94
CA ASN A 291 5.10 1.50 -22.51
C ASN A 291 3.80 0.82 -22.95
N GLN A 292 3.89 -0.37 -23.55
CA GLN A 292 2.71 -1.16 -23.88
C GLN A 292 1.89 -1.50 -22.63
N PHE A 293 2.55 -1.94 -21.55
CA PHE A 293 1.88 -2.23 -20.28
C PHE A 293 1.19 -0.98 -19.69
N ILE A 294 1.82 0.19 -19.79
CA ILE A 294 1.20 1.47 -19.38
C ILE A 294 -0.11 1.72 -20.13
N ASP A 295 -0.10 1.50 -21.45
CA ASP A 295 -1.28 1.77 -22.29
C ASP A 295 -2.42 0.78 -21.97
N GLU A 296 -2.10 -0.49 -21.70
CA GLU A 296 -3.07 -1.49 -21.23
C GLU A 296 -3.71 -1.09 -19.89
N VAL A 297 -2.90 -0.64 -18.92
CA VAL A 297 -3.39 -0.13 -17.62
C VAL A 297 -4.31 1.08 -17.81
N ARG A 298 -3.94 2.03 -18.68
CA ARG A 298 -4.76 3.22 -18.97
C ARG A 298 -6.13 2.84 -19.54
N GLU A 299 -6.17 1.89 -20.46
CA GLU A 299 -7.43 1.42 -21.05
C GLU A 299 -8.32 0.74 -20.00
N ILE A 300 -7.76 -0.03 -19.08
CA ILE A 300 -8.52 -0.62 -17.96
C ILE A 300 -9.10 0.45 -17.05
N ILE A 301 -8.29 1.43 -16.63
CA ILE A 301 -8.74 2.55 -15.81
C ILE A 301 -9.90 3.29 -16.51
N LYS A 302 -9.75 3.58 -17.80
CA LYS A 302 -10.78 4.24 -18.61
C LYS A 302 -12.08 3.42 -18.69
N LYS A 303 -11.99 2.11 -18.95
CA LYS A 303 -13.15 1.20 -19.03
C LYS A 303 -13.87 1.02 -17.69
N SER A 304 -13.16 1.13 -16.57
CA SER A 304 -13.75 0.95 -15.24
C SER A 304 -14.81 2.02 -14.85
N GLY A 305 -14.75 3.18 -15.51
CA GLY A 305 -15.65 4.31 -15.28
C GLY A 305 -15.54 4.94 -13.89
N VAL A 306 -14.45 4.69 -13.16
CA VAL A 306 -14.23 5.29 -11.84
C VAL A 306 -13.71 6.73 -11.97
N ARG A 307 -14.04 7.57 -10.98
CA ARG A 307 -13.39 8.88 -10.84
C ARG A 307 -11.92 8.65 -10.49
N SER A 308 -11.01 9.10 -11.33
CA SER A 308 -9.57 8.94 -11.13
C SER A 308 -8.83 10.27 -11.21
N GLU A 309 -7.85 10.47 -10.32
CA GLU A 309 -6.88 11.57 -10.43
C GLU A 309 -5.70 11.23 -11.36
N GLY A 310 -5.69 10.04 -11.94
CA GLY A 310 -4.75 9.62 -12.97
C GLY A 310 -3.85 8.44 -12.59
N LEU A 311 -3.00 8.08 -13.55
CA LEU A 311 -1.93 7.09 -13.40
C LEU A 311 -0.59 7.80 -13.24
N HIS A 312 -0.02 7.71 -12.04
CA HIS A 312 1.29 8.25 -11.74
C HIS A 312 2.38 7.33 -12.29
N ILE A 313 3.18 7.88 -13.19
CA ILE A 313 4.31 7.20 -13.81
C ILE A 313 5.58 7.96 -13.43
N HIS A 314 6.52 7.26 -12.81
CA HIS A 314 7.82 7.82 -12.47
C HIS A 314 8.73 7.73 -13.69
N GLY A 315 9.46 8.82 -14.00
CA GLY A 315 10.44 8.81 -15.10
C GLY A 315 11.49 7.72 -14.90
N LYS A 316 11.85 7.01 -15.99
CA LYS A 316 13.00 6.08 -15.99
C LYS A 316 14.30 6.85 -15.71
#